data_AF-A0A3P7XZB9-F1
#
_entry.id   AF-A0A3P7XZB9-F1
#
_cell.length_a   1.000
_cell.length_b   1.000
_cell.length_c   1.000
_cell.angle_alpha   90.00
_cell.angle_beta   90.00
_cell.angle_gamma   90.00
#
_symmetry.space_group_name_H-M   'P 1'
#
loop_
_entity.id
_entity.type
_entity.pdbx_description
1 polymer ?
#
loop_
_entity_poly.entity_id
_entity_poly.type
_entity_poly.pdbx_seq_one_letter_code
_entity_poly.pdbx_strand_id
1 'polypeptide(L)'
;MSAEDLKNFFESEQGRTGLTRDQCKALINRFEPSHENRQYNLMGIDGFTLLLLSEECDIFNPVHLQVCQDMSQPITHYYIASSHKT
;
A
#
# COMPACT_ATOMS: atom_id res chain seq x y z
N MET A 1 9.22 -2.60 16.00
CA MET A 1 8.93 -1.32 15.32
C MET A 1 7.63 -0.76 15.88
N SER A 2 7.64 0.45 16.45
CA SER A 2 6.43 1.10 16.99
C SER A 2 5.59 1.73 15.87
N ALA A 3 4.37 2.18 16.20
CA ALA A 3 3.53 2.93 15.26
C ALA A 3 4.19 4.23 14.76
N GLU A 4 5.04 4.88 15.57
CA GLU A 4 5.76 6.08 15.15
C GLU A 4 6.91 5.73 14.20
N ASP A 5 7.64 4.66 14.49
CA ASP A 5 8.70 4.16 13.59
C ASP A 5 8.11 3.74 12.23
N LEU A 6 6.94 3.08 12.25
CA LEU A 6 6.23 2.68 11.03
C LEU A 6 5.78 3.89 10.22
N LYS A 7 5.30 4.95 10.88
CA LYS A 7 4.94 6.21 10.22
C LYS A 7 6.17 6.82 9.53
N ASN A 8 7.29 6.91 10.26
CA ASN A 8 8.54 7.44 9.70
C ASN A 8 9.01 6.63 8.49
N PHE A 9 8.91 5.30 8.54
CA PHE A 9 9.23 4.43 7.41
C PHE A 9 8.39 4.77 6.16
N PHE A 10 7.08 4.98 6.31
CA PHE A 10 6.23 5.34 5.17
C PHE A 10 6.56 6.71 4.60
N GLU A 11 6.91 7.68 5.44
CA GLU A 11 7.27 9.03 5.01
C GLU A 11 8.65 9.07 4.33
N SER A 12 9.66 8.38 4.87
CA SER A 12 11.03 8.43 4.37
C SER A 12 11.29 7.46 3.22
N GLU A 13 10.85 6.21 3.34
CA GLU A 13 11.22 5.13 2.41
C GLU A 13 10.15 4.87 1.34
N GLN A 14 8.87 5.07 1.67
CA GLN A 14 7.76 4.78 0.76
C GLN A 14 7.18 6.03 0.08
N GLY A 15 7.62 7.22 0.50
CA GLY A 15 7.12 8.50 -0.02
C GLY A 15 5.61 8.74 0.23
N ARG A 16 4.98 7.95 1.13
CA ARG A 16 3.57 8.08 1.51
C ARG A 16 3.48 9.02 2.72
N THR A 17 3.02 10.24 2.50
CA THR A 17 2.86 11.24 3.57
C THR A 17 1.42 11.29 4.09
N GLY A 18 1.24 11.79 5.31
CA GLY A 18 -0.09 12.02 5.90
C GLY A 18 -0.72 10.82 6.59
N LEU A 19 0.04 9.73 6.78
CA LEU A 19 -0.40 8.60 7.61
C LEU A 19 -0.56 9.05 9.07
N THR A 20 -1.75 8.80 9.60
CA THR A 20 -2.05 9.06 11.02
C THR A 20 -1.55 7.92 11.89
N ARG A 21 -1.25 8.21 13.16
CA ARG A 21 -0.82 7.19 14.13
C ARG A 21 -1.81 6.04 14.25
N ASP A 22 -3.11 6.31 14.14
CA ASP A 22 -4.14 5.26 14.25
C ASP A 22 -4.22 4.39 12.99
N GLN A 23 -3.94 4.93 11.81
CA GLN A 23 -3.74 4.11 10.61
C GLN A 23 -2.51 3.19 10.75
N CYS A 24 -1.39 3.69 11.29
CA CYS A 24 -0.23 2.84 11.56
C CYS A 24 -0.55 1.72 12.55
N LYS A 25 -1.31 1.98 13.62
CA LYS A 25 -1.78 0.92 14.54
C LYS A 25 -2.70 -0.08 13.85
N ALA A 26 -3.57 0.36 12.94
CA ALA A 26 -4.44 -0.53 12.18
C ALA A 26 -3.61 -1.48 11.29
N LEU A 27 -2.55 -0.98 10.65
CA LEU A 27 -1.60 -1.80 9.91
C LEU A 27 -0.89 -2.82 10.82
N ILE A 28 -0.42 -2.40 11.99
CA ILE A 28 0.18 -3.32 12.97
C ILE A 28 -0.80 -4.43 13.36
N ASN A 29 -2.04 -4.08 13.68
CA ASN A 29 -3.07 -5.06 14.05
C ASN A 29 -3.44 -6.01 12.91
N ARG A 30 -3.37 -5.55 11.65
CA ARG A 30 -3.67 -6.34 10.46
C ARG A 30 -2.55 -7.33 10.12
N PHE A 31 -1.30 -6.89 10.17
CA PHE A 31 -0.16 -7.64 9.61
C PHE A 31 0.71 -8.36 10.64
N GLU A 32 0.79 -7.87 11.88
CA GLU A 32 1.61 -8.52 12.91
C GLU A 32 1.00 -9.87 13.30
N PRO A 33 1.71 -11.02 13.24
CA PRO A 33 1.12 -12.31 13.61
C PRO A 33 1.00 -12.52 15.13
N SER A 34 1.92 -11.96 15.92
CA SER A 34 1.94 -12.16 17.38
C SER A 34 0.87 -11.33 18.07
N HIS A 35 0.02 -11.99 18.86
CA HIS A 35 -1.02 -11.32 19.65
C HIS A 35 -0.44 -10.38 20.71
N GLU A 36 0.66 -10.76 21.37
CA GLU A 36 1.33 -9.88 22.34
C GLU A 36 1.84 -8.60 21.66
N ASN A 37 2.50 -8.72 20.52
CA ASN A 37 3.00 -7.57 19.78
C ASN A 37 1.87 -6.63 19.34
N ARG A 38 0.73 -7.17 18.89
CA ARG A 38 -0.48 -6.38 18.59
C ARG A 38 -0.96 -5.60 19.81
N GLN A 39 -1.03 -6.22 20.98
CA GLN A 39 -1.44 -5.54 22.22
C GLN A 39 -0.52 -4.37 22.56
N TYR A 40 0.79 -4.52 22.34
CA TYR A 40 1.77 -3.46 22.57
C TYR A 40 1.89 -2.46 21.40
N ASN A 41 1.13 -2.62 20.31
CA ASN A 41 1.25 -1.85 19.08
C ASN A 41 2.69 -1.85 18.53
N LEU A 42 3.30 -3.03 18.52
CA LEU A 42 4.61 -3.30 17.97
C LEU A 42 4.48 -4.21 16.76
N MET A 43 5.27 -3.92 15.74
CA MET A 43 5.46 -4.79 14.58
C MET A 43 6.84 -5.45 14.67
N GLY A 44 6.85 -6.78 14.61
CA GLY A 44 8.03 -7.61 14.49
C GLY A 44 8.46 -7.78 13.03
N ILE A 45 9.53 -8.55 12.82
CA ILE A 45 10.08 -8.76 11.48
C ILE A 45 9.12 -9.52 10.55
N ASP A 46 8.40 -10.50 11.07
CA ASP A 46 7.43 -11.28 10.29
C ASP A 46 6.26 -10.40 9.86
N GLY A 47 5.71 -9.60 10.78
CA GLY A 47 4.64 -8.65 10.47
C GLY A 47 5.06 -7.59 9.47
N PHE A 48 6.29 -7.09 9.59
CA PHE A 48 6.84 -6.13 8.64
C PHE A 48 7.08 -6.74 7.25
N THR A 49 7.56 -7.98 7.20
CA THR A 49 7.72 -8.70 5.92
C THR A 49 6.37 -8.90 5.24
N LEU A 50 5.33 -9.28 5.99
CA LEU A 50 3.97 -9.41 5.46
C LEU A 50 3.40 -8.07 4.98
N LEU A 51 3.68 -6.97 5.68
CA LEU A 51 3.30 -5.63 5.25
C LEU A 51 3.95 -5.27 3.91
N LEU A 52 5.27 -5.49 3.76
CA LEU A 52 6.00 -5.19 2.53
C LEU A 52 5.52 -6.01 1.32
N LEU A 53 5.03 -7.24 1.56
CA LEU A 53 4.47 -8.11 0.53
C LEU A 53 2.99 -7.83 0.25
N SER A 54 2.37 -6.88 0.96
CA SER A 54 0.96 -6.54 0.81
C SER A 54 0.73 -5.41 -0.19
N GLU A 55 -0.54 -5.22 -0.56
CA GLU A 55 -1.03 -4.11 -1.38
C GLU A 55 -0.65 -2.71 -0.83
N GLU A 56 -0.34 -2.59 0.46
CA GLU A 56 0.06 -1.33 1.08
C GLU A 56 1.45 -0.84 0.63
N CYS A 57 2.27 -1.77 0.16
CA CYS A 57 3.64 -1.54 -0.29
C CYS A 57 3.88 -2.10 -1.70
N ASP A 58 2.81 -2.39 -2.44
CA ASP A 58 2.93 -2.88 -3.81
C ASP A 58 3.52 -1.77 -4.71
N ILE A 59 4.36 -2.18 -5.66
CA ILE A 59 5.00 -1.28 -6.61
C ILE A 59 3.97 -0.67 -7.58
N PHE A 60 2.89 -1.39 -7.83
CA PHE A 60 1.77 -0.87 -8.62
C PHE A 60 0.88 0.01 -7.74
N ASN A 61 0.67 1.24 -8.16
CA ASN A 61 -0.28 2.12 -7.50
C ASN A 61 -1.71 1.54 -7.64
N PRO A 62 -2.40 1.21 -6.53
CA PRO A 62 -3.71 0.57 -6.57
C PRO A 62 -4.78 1.43 -7.26
N VAL A 63 -4.61 2.76 -7.32
CA VAL A 63 -5.51 3.65 -8.07
C VAL A 63 -5.54 3.30 -9.56
N HIS A 64 -4.42 2.83 -10.11
CA HIS A 64 -4.31 2.44 -11.52
C HIS A 64 -4.76 1.00 -11.81
N LEU A 65 -5.17 0.23 -10.79
CA LEU A 65 -5.78 -1.09 -10.97
C LEU A 65 -7.25 -1.00 -11.41
N GLN A 66 -7.82 0.20 -11.42
CA GLN A 66 -9.16 0.49 -11.92
C GLN A 66 -9.10 1.59 -12.98
N VAL A 67 -10.21 1.78 -13.71
CA VAL A 67 -10.35 2.90 -14.64
C VAL A 67 -10.27 4.21 -13.85
N CYS A 68 -9.14 4.90 -14.02
CA CYS A 68 -8.77 6.12 -13.28
C CYS A 68 -8.57 7.33 -14.20
N GLN A 69 -8.81 7.17 -15.50
CA GLN A 69 -8.71 8.21 -16.50
C GLN A 69 -10.11 8.70 -16.89
N ASP A 70 -10.20 9.94 -17.39
CA ASP A 70 -11.41 10.41 -18.05
C ASP A 70 -11.65 9.54 -19.28
N MET A 71 -12.76 8.80 -19.31
CA MET A 71 -13.16 7.92 -20.42
C MET A 71 -14.22 8.55 -21.34
N SER A 72 -14.45 9.86 -21.23
CA SER A 72 -15.45 10.59 -22.04
C SER A 72 -14.86 11.25 -23.30
N GLN A 73 -13.53 11.24 -23.47
CA GLN A 73 -12.88 11.82 -24.65
C GLN A 73 -13.11 10.95 -25.90
N PRO A 74 -12.92 11.49 -27.12
CA PRO A 74 -12.95 10.68 -28.33
C PRO A 74 -11.90 9.57 -28.31
N ILE A 75 -12.22 8.39 -28.89
CA ILE A 75 -11.38 7.18 -28.85
C ILE A 75 -9.94 7.40 -29.34
N THR A 76 -9.73 8.37 -30.23
CA THR A 76 -8.42 8.75 -30.78
C THR A 76 -7.45 9.35 -29.76
N HIS A 77 -7.91 9.65 -28.53
CA HIS A 77 -7.08 10.19 -27.45
C HIS A 77 -6.48 9.11 -26.54
N TYR A 78 -6.83 7.85 -26.76
CA TYR A 78 -6.38 6.73 -25.93
C TYR A 78 -5.49 5.78 -26.73
N TYR A 79 -4.51 5.19 -26.06
CA TYR A 79 -3.83 4.01 -26.57
C TYR A 79 -4.78 2.81 -26.49
N ILE A 80 -4.85 2.03 -27.57
CA ILE A 80 -5.70 0.85 -27.66
C ILE A 80 -4.81 -0.38 -27.64
N ALA A 81 -5.05 -1.29 -26.70
CA ALA A 81 -4.42 -2.60 -26.67
C ALA A 81 -4.89 -3.41 -27.89
N SER A 82 -4.06 -3.46 -28.93
CA SER A 82 -4.34 -4.18 -30.18
C SER A 82 -3.41 -5.38 -30.32
N SER A 83 -3.94 -6.51 -30.77
CA SER A 83 -3.16 -7.69 -31.13
C SER A 83 -3.27 -7.94 -32.63
N HIS A 84 -2.22 -8.50 -33.23
CA HIS A 84 -2.17 -8.84 -34.64
C HIS A 84 -2.23 -10.36 -34.80
N LYS A 85 -3.16 -10.86 -35.64
CA LYS A 85 -3.41 -12.29 -35.88
C LYS A 85 -3.77 -13.08 -34.61
N THR A 86 -4.89 -12.70 -34.00
CA THR A 86 -5.54 -13.44 -32.89
C THR A 86 -6.71 -14.22 -33.43
#